data_AF-A0A438GMP7-F1
#
_entry.id   AF-A0A438GMP7-F1
#
_cell.length_a   1.000
_cell.length_b   1.000
_cell.length_c   1.000
_cell.angle_alpha   90.00
_cell.angle_beta   90.00
_cell.angle_gamma   90.00
#
_symmetry.space_group_name_H-M   'P 1'
#
loop_
_entity.id
_entity.type
_entity.pdbx_description
1 polymer ?
#
loop_
_entity_poly.entity_id
_entity_poly.type
_entity_poly.pdbx_seq_one_letter_code
_entity_poly.pdbx_strand_id
1 'polypeptide(L)'
;MPITGELTSIGSLIFLNKRRSVMKILPQSVTKLWNEWEVRVLVLISLFLQIVLILLGNRRKYIPSKWIRVILWLAYLAADWIAAVCIGVLSNSQGDSEDDSLQQTNIIRAFWAPFLLLHLGGPDTITAYSMEDNELWLRHLLGLVVQFGGAFYVFLRSWEGMPLNILAIPMFVAGLIKYGERTWALRSASSSQFREAMLPRPDPGPNYAKILGEYTLQKSQGFNVSFEPVAEPSTKVNCLDPDEEILQVGYALFMTFKRLFADLILTFQDRKDSQSFFHNTTWEKAFVVIEVELGFMYDVLYTKASVTYCRWGHLLRAVSLSFTVSTSVAFLLINKQEYATTD
;
A
#
# COMPACT_ATOMS: atom_id res chain seq x y z
N MET A 1 -13.50 10.24 -10.87
CA MET A 1 -14.09 9.39 -11.94
C MET A 1 -14.14 7.94 -11.45
N PRO A 2 -15.30 7.26 -11.39
CA PRO A 2 -15.55 6.18 -10.43
C PRO A 2 -15.55 4.74 -10.99
N ILE A 3 -15.01 4.48 -12.18
CA ILE A 3 -15.41 3.27 -12.95
C ILE A 3 -14.46 2.06 -12.81
N THR A 4 -13.26 2.20 -12.25
CA THR A 4 -12.19 1.21 -12.53
C THR A 4 -12.34 -0.18 -11.86
N GLY A 5 -13.31 -0.40 -10.96
CA GLY A 5 -13.36 -1.57 -10.06
C GLY A 5 -14.19 -2.73 -10.50
N GLU A 6 -15.39 -2.42 -10.97
CA GLU A 6 -16.19 -3.39 -11.70
C GLU A 6 -15.49 -3.72 -13.04
N LEU A 7 -14.76 -2.76 -13.62
CA LEU A 7 -13.98 -2.96 -14.84
C LEU A 7 -12.85 -3.99 -14.74
N THR A 8 -12.25 -4.26 -13.58
CA THR A 8 -11.17 -5.27 -13.50
C THR A 8 -11.69 -6.70 -13.47
N SER A 9 -12.78 -6.96 -12.74
CA SER A 9 -13.43 -8.29 -12.69
C SER A 9 -14.30 -8.56 -13.91
N ILE A 10 -15.08 -7.57 -14.37
CA ILE A 10 -15.84 -7.67 -15.62
C ILE A 10 -14.88 -7.68 -16.82
N GLY A 11 -13.81 -6.89 -16.77
CA GLY A 11 -12.80 -6.84 -17.82
C GLY A 11 -12.00 -8.14 -17.96
N SER A 12 -11.70 -8.83 -16.85
CA SER A 12 -11.07 -10.15 -16.92
C SER A 12 -12.02 -11.20 -17.48
N LEU A 13 -13.32 -11.14 -17.17
CA LEU A 13 -14.35 -12.03 -17.70
C LEU A 13 -14.64 -11.78 -19.19
N ILE A 14 -14.71 -10.51 -19.60
CA ILE A 14 -14.80 -10.10 -21.01
C ILE A 14 -13.53 -10.53 -21.76
N PHE A 15 -12.35 -10.36 -21.18
CA PHE A 15 -11.09 -10.83 -21.76
C PHE A 15 -11.11 -12.34 -21.97
N LEU A 16 -11.54 -13.13 -20.97
CA LEU A 16 -11.65 -14.59 -21.07
C LEU A 16 -12.66 -15.02 -22.15
N ASN A 17 -13.80 -14.34 -22.26
CA ASN A 17 -14.82 -14.68 -23.24
C ASN A 17 -14.40 -14.28 -24.67
N LYS A 18 -13.78 -13.11 -24.82
CA LYS A 18 -13.24 -12.63 -26.11
C LYS A 18 -12.00 -13.41 -26.54
N ARG A 19 -11.17 -13.85 -25.60
CA ARG A 19 -10.05 -14.79 -25.82
C ARG A 19 -10.52 -16.03 -26.54
N ARG A 20 -11.61 -16.66 -26.08
CA ARG A 20 -12.17 -17.87 -26.70
C ARG A 20 -12.59 -17.64 -28.16
N SER A 21 -13.01 -16.43 -28.51
CA SER A 21 -13.33 -16.05 -29.90
C SER A 21 -12.09 -15.72 -30.74
N VAL A 22 -11.09 -15.03 -30.18
CA VAL A 22 -9.85 -14.67 -30.90
C VAL A 22 -8.98 -15.90 -31.17
N MET A 23 -8.92 -16.85 -30.24
CA MET A 23 -8.20 -18.11 -30.42
C MET A 23 -8.77 -18.99 -31.54
N LYS A 24 -10.03 -18.79 -31.95
CA LYS A 24 -10.64 -19.48 -33.09
C LYS A 24 -10.23 -18.89 -34.45
N ILE A 25 -9.71 -17.66 -34.47
CA ILE A 25 -9.33 -16.94 -35.69
C ILE A 25 -7.84 -17.18 -36.03
N LEU A 26 -7.03 -17.50 -35.02
CA LEU A 26 -5.59 -17.71 -35.17
C LEU A 26 -5.25 -19.11 -35.72
N PRO A 27 -4.15 -19.25 -36.49
CA PRO A 27 -3.65 -20.55 -36.94
C PRO A 27 -3.37 -21.49 -35.76
N GLN A 28 -3.65 -22.80 -35.91
CA GLN A 28 -3.50 -23.78 -34.83
C GLN A 28 -2.11 -23.80 -34.19
N SER A 29 -1.04 -23.60 -34.98
CA SER A 29 0.34 -23.52 -34.47
C SER A 29 0.55 -22.33 -33.54
N VAL A 30 -0.04 -21.18 -33.85
CA VAL A 30 0.05 -19.96 -33.03
C VAL A 30 -0.78 -20.12 -31.75
N THR A 31 -1.97 -20.72 -31.85
CA THR A 31 -2.81 -20.99 -30.67
C THR A 31 -2.15 -21.96 -29.70
N LYS A 32 -1.45 -22.99 -30.22
CA LYS A 32 -0.69 -23.94 -29.40
C LYS A 32 0.49 -23.26 -28.69
N LEU A 33 1.31 -22.50 -29.44
CA LEU A 33 2.42 -21.73 -28.88
C LEU A 33 1.94 -20.69 -27.84
N TRP A 34 0.85 -19.99 -28.14
CA TRP A 34 0.28 -19.01 -27.20
C TRP A 34 -0.17 -19.68 -25.91
N ASN A 35 -0.89 -20.81 -25.98
CA ASN A 35 -1.34 -21.52 -24.78
C ASN A 35 -0.18 -22.03 -23.90
N GLU A 36 0.93 -22.45 -24.50
CA GLU A 36 2.13 -22.90 -23.77
C GLU A 36 2.87 -21.75 -23.08
N TRP A 37 2.99 -20.60 -23.76
CA TRP A 37 3.78 -19.46 -23.27
C TRP A 37 2.98 -18.41 -22.50
N GLU A 38 1.65 -18.41 -22.59
CA GLU A 38 0.76 -17.35 -22.07
C GLU A 38 1.07 -17.00 -20.62
N VAL A 39 1.09 -18.00 -19.72
CA VAL A 39 1.34 -17.76 -18.29
C VAL A 39 2.76 -17.22 -18.06
N ARG A 40 3.77 -17.78 -18.75
CA ARG A 40 5.17 -17.36 -18.61
C ARG A 40 5.36 -15.90 -19.05
N VAL A 41 4.76 -15.53 -20.17
CA VAL A 41 4.81 -14.15 -20.70
C VAL A 41 4.08 -13.18 -19.78
N LEU A 42 2.88 -13.53 -19.28
CA LEU A 42 2.12 -12.67 -18.37
C LEU A 42 2.86 -12.40 -17.06
N VAL A 43 3.51 -13.42 -16.50
CA VAL A 43 4.35 -13.30 -15.31
C VAL A 43 5.55 -12.37 -15.57
N LEU A 44 6.26 -12.54 -16.69
CA LEU A 44 7.40 -11.70 -17.04
C LEU A 44 7.00 -10.24 -17.23
N ILE A 45 5.86 -9.99 -17.88
CA ILE A 45 5.30 -8.64 -18.02
C ILE A 45 4.95 -8.07 -16.64
N SER A 46 4.32 -8.86 -15.77
CA SER A 46 4.02 -8.46 -14.39
C SER A 46 5.29 -8.04 -13.64
N LEU A 47 6.33 -8.85 -13.69
CA LEU A 47 7.63 -8.55 -13.07
C LEU A 47 8.26 -7.26 -13.64
N PHE A 48 8.24 -7.10 -14.97
CA PHE A 48 8.74 -5.90 -15.63
C PHE A 48 8.02 -4.64 -15.14
N LEU A 49 6.68 -4.67 -15.04
CA LEU A 49 5.90 -3.56 -14.50
C LEU A 49 6.27 -3.23 -13.06
N GLN A 50 6.47 -4.25 -12.21
CA GLN A 50 6.91 -4.03 -10.83
C GLN A 50 8.27 -3.34 -10.76
N ILE A 51 9.23 -3.74 -11.60
CA ILE A 51 10.55 -3.08 -11.68
C ILE A 51 10.39 -1.61 -12.10
N VAL A 52 9.57 -1.34 -13.12
CA VAL A 52 9.26 0.03 -13.57
C VAL A 52 8.65 0.86 -12.44
N LEU A 53 7.69 0.30 -11.69
CA LEU A 53 7.05 0.98 -10.56
C LEU A 53 8.04 1.27 -9.41
N ILE A 54 8.96 0.36 -9.12
CA ILE A 54 10.02 0.57 -8.11
C ILE A 54 10.91 1.74 -8.52
N LEU A 55 11.44 1.71 -9.75
CA LEU A 55 12.39 2.71 -10.23
C LEU A 55 11.74 4.08 -10.41
N LEU A 56 10.62 4.16 -11.14
CA LEU A 56 9.95 5.41 -11.45
C LEU A 56 9.15 5.97 -10.27
N GLY A 57 8.63 5.10 -9.39
CA GLY A 57 7.92 5.52 -8.17
C GLY A 57 8.84 6.31 -7.23
N ASN A 58 10.08 5.85 -7.04
CA ASN A 58 11.07 6.59 -6.24
C ASN A 58 11.51 7.89 -6.93
N ARG A 59 11.69 7.87 -8.26
CA ARG A 59 12.13 9.06 -9.03
C ARG A 59 11.05 10.15 -9.10
N ARG A 60 9.77 9.80 -9.06
CA ARG A 60 8.64 10.75 -9.08
C ARG A 60 8.73 11.79 -7.95
N LYS A 61 9.23 11.41 -6.78
CA LYS A 61 9.34 12.30 -5.61
C LYS A 61 10.22 13.53 -5.91
N TYR A 62 11.24 13.38 -6.76
CA TYR A 62 12.25 14.41 -7.00
C TYR A 62 12.20 15.02 -8.41
N ILE A 63 11.64 14.30 -9.40
CA ILE A 63 11.71 14.70 -10.81
C ILE A 63 10.32 15.04 -11.35
N PRO A 64 10.03 16.30 -11.70
CA PRO A 64 8.72 16.73 -12.20
C PRO A 64 8.45 16.41 -13.69
N SER A 65 9.06 15.35 -14.24
CA SER A 65 8.97 15.02 -15.67
C SER A 65 7.59 14.46 -16.06
N LYS A 66 7.00 15.02 -17.12
CA LYS A 66 5.72 14.55 -17.70
C LYS A 66 5.79 13.10 -18.17
N TRP A 67 6.92 12.69 -18.76
CA TRP A 67 7.11 11.31 -19.25
C TRP A 67 7.15 10.29 -18.11
N ILE A 68 7.85 10.59 -17.02
CA ILE A 68 7.87 9.73 -15.82
C ILE A 68 6.45 9.55 -15.30
N ARG A 69 5.68 10.64 -15.23
CA ARG A 69 4.29 10.62 -14.77
C ARG A 69 3.39 9.71 -15.63
N VAL A 70 3.47 9.84 -16.96
CA VAL A 70 2.67 9.03 -17.89
C VAL A 70 3.05 7.56 -17.85
N ILE A 71 4.35 7.24 -17.90
CA ILE A 71 4.81 5.84 -17.87
C ILE A 71 4.45 5.18 -16.54
N LEU A 72 4.66 5.88 -15.43
CA LEU A 72 4.31 5.39 -14.10
C LEU A 72 2.81 5.17 -13.94
N TRP A 73 1.99 6.08 -14.47
CA TRP A 73 0.53 5.94 -14.47
C TRP A 73 0.08 4.69 -15.24
N LEU A 74 0.62 4.48 -16.44
CA LEU A 74 0.32 3.29 -17.25
C LEU A 74 0.76 2.01 -16.53
N ALA A 75 1.96 1.99 -15.97
CA ALA A 75 2.48 0.84 -15.24
C ALA A 75 1.64 0.54 -13.99
N TYR A 76 1.21 1.57 -13.26
CA TYR A 76 0.38 1.45 -12.06
C TYR A 76 -0.98 0.82 -12.39
N LEU A 77 -1.65 1.30 -13.45
CA LEU A 77 -2.93 0.74 -13.88
C LEU A 77 -2.80 -0.69 -14.45
N ALA A 78 -1.72 -0.96 -15.17
CA ALA A 78 -1.51 -2.26 -15.80
C ALA A 78 -1.13 -3.35 -14.78
N ALA A 79 -0.37 -3.03 -13.73
CA ALA A 79 0.18 -4.03 -12.81
C ALA A 79 -0.92 -4.87 -12.13
N ASP A 80 -1.93 -4.22 -11.56
CA ASP A 80 -3.02 -4.89 -10.86
C ASP A 80 -3.92 -5.68 -11.83
N TRP A 81 -4.15 -5.12 -13.02
CA TRP A 81 -4.95 -5.78 -14.05
C TRP A 81 -4.27 -7.05 -14.58
N ILE A 82 -2.96 -7.00 -14.88
CA ILE A 82 -2.21 -8.15 -15.39
C ILE A 82 -2.15 -9.27 -14.35
N ALA A 83 -1.94 -8.93 -13.07
CA ALA A 83 -1.92 -9.95 -12.03
C ALA A 83 -3.29 -10.63 -11.86
N ALA A 84 -4.39 -9.87 -11.91
CA ALA A 84 -5.75 -10.41 -11.87
C ALA A 84 -6.06 -11.31 -13.08
N VAL A 85 -5.70 -10.88 -14.28
CA VAL A 85 -5.86 -11.66 -15.51
C VAL A 85 -5.04 -12.95 -15.44
N CYS A 86 -3.80 -12.88 -14.95
CA CYS A 86 -2.95 -14.04 -14.82
C CYS A 86 -3.57 -15.08 -13.86
N ILE A 87 -4.06 -14.66 -12.69
CA ILE A 87 -4.79 -15.56 -11.76
C ILE A 87 -6.03 -16.18 -12.44
N GLY A 88 -6.79 -15.39 -13.21
CA GLY A 88 -7.95 -15.88 -13.95
C GLY A 88 -7.60 -16.92 -15.03
N VAL A 89 -6.50 -16.71 -15.76
CA VAL A 89 -5.97 -17.66 -16.75
C VAL A 89 -5.50 -18.95 -16.08
N LEU A 90 -4.79 -18.85 -14.95
CA LEU A 90 -4.39 -20.02 -14.17
C LEU A 90 -5.62 -20.83 -13.69
N SER A 91 -6.68 -20.17 -13.23
CA SER A 91 -7.90 -20.84 -12.77
C SER A 91 -8.65 -21.59 -13.89
N ASN A 92 -8.73 -21.00 -15.10
CA ASN A 92 -9.50 -21.57 -16.20
C ASN A 92 -8.75 -22.65 -17.02
N SER A 93 -7.42 -22.66 -16.98
CA SER A 93 -6.59 -23.58 -17.79
C SER A 93 -6.33 -24.94 -17.14
N GLN A 94 -6.98 -25.22 -16.00
CA GLN A 94 -6.75 -26.42 -15.18
C GLN A 94 -7.98 -27.36 -15.13
N GLY A 95 -8.92 -27.16 -16.07
CA GLY A 95 -10.21 -27.85 -16.14
C GLY A 95 -10.36 -28.92 -17.22
N ASP A 96 -9.41 -29.08 -18.14
CA ASP A 96 -9.53 -30.05 -19.24
C ASP A 96 -8.23 -30.86 -19.42
N SER A 97 -8.40 -32.17 -19.61
CA SER A 97 -7.43 -33.26 -19.88
C SER A 97 -6.67 -33.87 -18.69
N GLU A 98 -6.75 -35.20 -18.59
CA GLU A 98 -5.90 -36.09 -17.79
C GLU A 98 -4.73 -36.52 -18.67
N ASP A 99 -3.54 -35.92 -18.51
CA ASP A 99 -2.33 -36.34 -19.21
C ASP A 99 -1.09 -36.01 -18.35
N ASP A 100 -0.07 -36.86 -18.33
CA ASP A 100 1.10 -36.76 -17.41
C ASP A 100 1.89 -35.44 -17.57
N SER A 101 1.83 -34.81 -18.74
CA SER A 101 2.44 -33.49 -19.00
C SER A 101 1.77 -32.34 -18.22
N LEU A 102 0.55 -32.55 -17.71
CA LEU A 102 -0.17 -31.57 -16.90
C LEU A 102 0.30 -31.52 -15.45
N GLN A 103 0.79 -32.62 -14.85
CA GLN A 103 1.31 -32.58 -13.47
C GLN A 103 2.43 -31.55 -13.33
N GLN A 104 3.37 -31.54 -14.28
CA GLN A 104 4.51 -30.63 -14.27
C GLN A 104 4.08 -29.17 -14.48
N THR A 105 3.10 -28.95 -15.35
CA THR A 105 2.51 -27.63 -15.59
C THR A 105 1.72 -27.15 -14.36
N ASN A 106 1.05 -28.07 -13.65
CA ASN A 106 0.27 -27.80 -12.44
C ASN A 106 1.17 -27.45 -11.24
N ILE A 107 2.32 -28.12 -11.08
CA ILE A 107 3.32 -27.80 -10.05
C ILE A 107 3.89 -26.40 -10.25
N ILE A 108 4.26 -26.05 -11.49
CA ILE A 108 4.77 -24.71 -11.83
C ILE A 108 3.67 -23.65 -11.60
N ARG A 109 2.41 -23.94 -11.95
CA ARG A 109 1.24 -23.07 -11.70
C ARG A 109 0.97 -22.86 -10.20
N ALA A 110 1.13 -23.90 -9.38
CA ALA A 110 0.97 -23.82 -7.92
C ALA A 110 1.94 -22.81 -7.30
N PHE A 111 3.12 -22.63 -7.89
CA PHE A 111 4.10 -21.63 -7.48
C PHE A 111 3.79 -20.21 -8.02
N TRP A 112 3.30 -20.11 -9.26
CA TRP A 112 2.98 -18.80 -9.85
C TRP A 112 1.82 -18.07 -9.16
N ALA A 113 0.81 -18.77 -8.66
CA ALA A 113 -0.32 -18.13 -7.98
C ALA A 113 0.10 -17.33 -6.72
N PRO A 114 0.84 -17.89 -5.75
CA PRO A 114 1.44 -17.13 -4.65
C PRO A 114 2.35 -15.97 -5.10
N PHE A 115 3.13 -16.17 -6.16
CA PHE A 115 4.03 -15.14 -6.68
C PHE A 115 3.28 -13.94 -7.27
N LEU A 116 2.20 -14.19 -8.01
CA LEU A 116 1.31 -13.14 -8.53
C LEU A 116 0.58 -12.41 -7.41
N LEU A 117 0.20 -13.12 -6.34
CA LEU A 117 -0.37 -12.52 -5.14
C LEU A 117 0.64 -11.57 -4.45
N LEU A 118 1.92 -11.95 -4.41
CA LEU A 118 2.99 -11.09 -3.92
C LEU A 118 3.14 -9.82 -4.77
N HIS A 119 3.07 -9.93 -6.10
CA HIS A 119 3.10 -8.79 -7.02
C HIS A 119 1.92 -7.84 -6.83
N LEU A 120 0.73 -8.36 -6.54
CA LEU A 120 -0.45 -7.54 -6.23
C LEU A 120 -0.27 -6.69 -4.96
N GLY A 121 0.59 -7.16 -4.04
CA GLY A 121 1.02 -6.35 -2.92
C GLY A 121 1.72 -5.06 -3.32
N GLY A 122 2.25 -4.96 -4.54
CA GLY A 122 2.86 -3.76 -5.09
C GLY A 122 4.16 -3.36 -4.39
N PRO A 123 4.92 -2.45 -4.98
CA PRO A 123 6.17 -1.98 -4.41
C PRO A 123 5.93 -1.01 -3.26
N ASP A 124 6.94 -0.83 -2.43
CA ASP A 124 6.82 0.05 -1.26
C ASP A 124 6.96 1.54 -1.64
N THR A 125 7.52 1.82 -2.82
CA THR A 125 7.78 3.16 -3.38
C THR A 125 6.52 3.86 -3.88
N ILE A 126 5.46 3.11 -4.21
CA ILE A 126 4.19 3.66 -4.69
C ILE A 126 3.02 2.77 -4.25
N THR A 127 2.14 3.32 -3.42
CA THR A 127 0.87 2.70 -3.00
C THR A 127 -0.31 3.29 -3.74
N ALA A 128 -0.33 4.62 -3.84
CA ALA A 128 -1.35 5.41 -4.52
C ALA A 128 -0.70 6.28 -5.59
N TYR A 129 -1.34 6.38 -6.75
CA TYR A 129 -0.90 7.32 -7.77
C TYR A 129 -1.47 8.72 -7.51
N SER A 130 -2.71 8.77 -7.02
CA SER A 130 -3.47 9.97 -6.67
C SER A 130 -4.08 9.83 -5.27
N MET A 131 -4.39 10.93 -4.59
CA MET A 131 -4.98 10.85 -3.24
C MET A 131 -6.36 10.19 -3.26
N GLU A 132 -7.07 10.29 -4.39
CA GLU A 132 -8.34 9.63 -4.64
C GLU A 132 -8.24 8.10 -4.58
N ASP A 133 -7.07 7.52 -4.87
CA ASP A 133 -6.85 6.07 -4.78
C ASP A 133 -6.85 5.59 -3.32
N ASN A 134 -6.47 6.46 -2.36
CA ASN A 134 -6.52 6.15 -0.92
C ASN A 134 -7.97 6.00 -0.42
N GLU A 135 -8.90 6.81 -0.94
CA GLU A 135 -10.32 6.70 -0.60
C GLU A 135 -10.94 5.37 -1.07
N LEU A 136 -10.39 4.78 -2.13
CA LEU A 136 -10.84 3.52 -2.70
C LEU A 136 -10.24 2.29 -1.99
N TRP A 137 -9.74 2.42 -0.76
CA TRP A 137 -9.11 1.32 -0.02
C TRP A 137 -10.05 0.13 0.22
N LEU A 138 -11.35 0.35 0.43
CA LEU A 138 -12.34 -0.73 0.59
C LEU A 138 -12.43 -1.62 -0.65
N ARG A 139 -12.25 -1.02 -1.83
CA ARG A 139 -12.23 -1.76 -3.09
C ARG A 139 -10.96 -2.59 -3.23
N HIS A 140 -9.83 -2.06 -2.79
CA HIS A 140 -8.58 -2.82 -2.73
C HIS A 140 -8.67 -3.96 -1.72
N LEU A 141 -9.38 -3.77 -0.59
CA LEU A 141 -9.69 -4.84 0.36
C LEU A 141 -10.56 -5.94 -0.28
N LEU A 142 -11.63 -5.57 -1.00
CA LEU A 142 -12.44 -6.53 -1.72
C LEU A 142 -11.62 -7.28 -2.79
N GLY A 143 -10.77 -6.55 -3.53
CA GLY A 143 -9.83 -7.11 -4.48
C GLY A 143 -8.90 -8.13 -3.85
N LEU A 144 -8.33 -7.81 -2.67
CA LEU A 144 -7.54 -8.73 -1.87
C LEU A 144 -8.30 -10.00 -1.54
N VAL A 145 -9.55 -9.92 -1.06
CA VAL A 145 -10.35 -11.11 -0.71
C VAL A 145 -10.62 -11.98 -1.94
N VAL A 146 -11.03 -11.38 -3.06
CA VAL A 146 -11.36 -12.12 -4.30
C VAL A 146 -10.10 -12.75 -4.91
N GLN A 147 -9.01 -11.99 -5.02
CA GLN A 147 -7.76 -12.49 -5.62
C GLN A 147 -7.08 -13.50 -4.72
N PHE A 148 -7.11 -13.31 -3.40
CA PHE A 148 -6.67 -14.30 -2.43
C PHE A 148 -7.48 -15.59 -2.56
N GLY A 149 -8.81 -15.50 -2.61
CA GLY A 149 -9.68 -16.66 -2.81
C GLY A 149 -9.38 -17.40 -4.12
N GLY A 150 -9.19 -16.66 -5.22
CA GLY A 150 -8.82 -17.23 -6.53
C GLY A 150 -7.45 -17.91 -6.50
N ALA A 151 -6.44 -17.27 -5.93
CA ALA A 151 -5.10 -17.83 -5.79
C ALA A 151 -5.08 -19.04 -4.85
N PHE A 152 -5.84 -18.99 -3.75
CA PHE A 152 -6.00 -20.10 -2.80
C PHE A 152 -6.69 -21.30 -3.47
N TYR A 153 -7.72 -21.06 -4.28
CA TYR A 153 -8.41 -22.09 -5.04
C TYR A 153 -7.47 -22.81 -6.01
N VAL A 154 -6.70 -22.04 -6.81
CA VAL A 154 -5.69 -22.60 -7.73
C VAL A 154 -4.64 -23.40 -6.97
N PHE A 155 -4.19 -22.88 -5.83
CA PHE A 155 -3.21 -23.54 -4.98
C PHE A 155 -3.72 -24.87 -4.41
N LEU A 156 -4.94 -24.90 -3.85
CA LEU A 156 -5.55 -26.14 -3.33
C LEU A 156 -5.75 -27.18 -4.43
N ARG A 157 -6.21 -26.75 -5.62
CA ARG A 157 -6.47 -27.65 -6.75
C ARG A 157 -5.19 -28.21 -7.37
N SER A 158 -4.07 -27.49 -7.25
CA SER A 158 -2.76 -27.92 -7.76
C SER A 158 -1.93 -28.69 -6.71
N TRP A 159 -2.52 -29.00 -5.55
CA TRP A 159 -1.81 -29.60 -4.43
C TRP A 159 -1.61 -31.10 -4.61
N GLU A 160 -0.42 -31.49 -5.09
CA GLU A 160 -0.02 -32.90 -5.26
C GLU A 160 0.94 -33.39 -4.16
N GLY A 161 1.17 -32.60 -3.09
CA GLY A 161 2.05 -33.00 -1.97
C GLY A 161 3.56 -32.99 -2.28
N MET A 162 3.96 -32.49 -3.45
CA MET A 162 5.36 -32.36 -3.89
C MET A 162 6.15 -31.35 -3.03
N PRO A 163 7.49 -31.50 -2.89
CA PRO A 163 8.33 -30.57 -2.13
C PRO A 163 8.20 -29.10 -2.59
N LEU A 164 8.01 -28.88 -3.90
CA LEU A 164 7.80 -27.55 -4.48
C LEU A 164 6.48 -26.91 -4.03
N ASN A 165 5.43 -27.70 -3.79
CA ASN A 165 4.14 -27.19 -3.32
C ASN A 165 4.22 -26.73 -1.86
N ILE A 166 5.01 -27.41 -1.03
CA ILE A 166 5.29 -26.98 0.35
C ILE A 166 5.96 -25.61 0.35
N LEU A 167 6.82 -25.34 -0.64
CA LEU A 167 7.50 -24.07 -0.81
C LEU A 167 6.58 -22.91 -1.23
N ALA A 168 5.44 -23.22 -1.84
CA ALA A 168 4.45 -22.22 -2.19
C ALA A 168 3.68 -21.68 -0.96
N ILE A 169 3.60 -22.42 0.16
CA ILE A 169 2.95 -21.97 1.41
C ILE A 169 3.60 -20.69 1.96
N PRO A 170 4.90 -20.64 2.28
CA PRO A 170 5.53 -19.43 2.81
C PRO A 170 5.42 -18.25 1.84
N MET A 171 5.49 -18.48 0.53
CA MET A 171 5.24 -17.44 -0.48
C MET A 171 3.80 -16.93 -0.46
N PHE A 172 2.83 -17.80 -0.22
CA PHE A 172 1.42 -17.43 -0.12
C PHE A 172 1.17 -16.53 1.09
N VAL A 173 1.77 -16.87 2.24
CA VAL A 173 1.72 -16.05 3.45
C VAL A 173 2.44 -14.70 3.24
N ALA A 174 3.63 -14.71 2.61
CA ALA A 174 4.35 -13.48 2.28
C ALA A 174 3.53 -12.57 1.34
N GLY A 175 2.84 -13.15 0.35
CA GLY A 175 1.93 -12.44 -0.55
C GLY A 175 0.75 -11.80 0.15
N LEU A 176 0.09 -12.55 1.05
CA LEU A 176 -1.01 -12.02 1.87
C LEU A 176 -0.56 -10.86 2.76
N ILE A 177 0.61 -10.98 3.39
CA ILE A 177 1.19 -9.90 4.20
C ILE A 177 1.44 -8.65 3.34
N LYS A 178 2.12 -8.80 2.20
CA LYS A 178 2.48 -7.67 1.31
C LYS A 178 1.26 -6.93 0.76
N TYR A 179 0.20 -7.66 0.43
CA TYR A 179 -1.07 -7.07 -0.02
C TYR A 179 -1.82 -6.45 1.17
N GLY A 180 -1.85 -7.10 2.32
CA GLY A 180 -2.39 -6.52 3.55
C GLY A 180 -1.73 -5.17 3.91
N GLU A 181 -0.40 -5.09 3.82
CA GLU A 181 0.37 -3.85 4.03
C GLU A 181 -0.07 -2.73 3.06
N ARG A 182 -0.28 -3.06 1.78
CA ARG A 182 -0.76 -2.09 0.79
C ARG A 182 -2.15 -1.56 1.15
N THR A 183 -3.08 -2.45 1.50
CA THR A 183 -4.44 -2.06 1.88
C THR A 183 -4.46 -1.25 3.18
N TRP A 184 -3.61 -1.61 4.14
CA TRP A 184 -3.45 -0.83 5.37
C TRP A 184 -2.88 0.56 5.07
N ALA A 185 -1.88 0.67 4.20
CA ALA A 185 -1.31 1.97 3.81
C ALA A 185 -2.38 2.87 3.17
N LEU A 186 -3.13 2.35 2.18
CA LEU A 186 -4.23 3.07 1.55
C LEU A 186 -5.30 3.52 2.56
N ARG A 187 -5.71 2.61 3.46
CA ARG A 187 -6.68 2.93 4.52
C ARG A 187 -6.15 4.03 5.46
N SER A 188 -4.89 3.95 5.86
CA SER A 188 -4.29 4.94 6.78
C SER A 188 -4.16 6.33 6.17
N ALA A 189 -4.01 6.40 4.84
CA ALA A 189 -3.87 7.63 4.08
C ALA A 189 -5.22 8.18 3.55
N SER A 190 -6.34 7.50 3.80
CA SER A 190 -7.67 8.02 3.48
C SER A 190 -7.98 9.23 4.38
N SER A 191 -8.68 10.22 3.85
CA SER A 191 -9.00 11.47 4.54
C SER A 191 -9.69 11.23 5.89
N SER A 192 -10.66 10.31 5.93
CA SER A 192 -11.41 10.00 7.15
C SER A 192 -10.52 9.38 8.25
N GLN A 193 -9.77 8.33 7.92
CA GLN A 193 -8.88 7.66 8.90
C GLN A 193 -7.68 8.54 9.25
N PHE A 194 -7.13 9.25 8.27
CA PHE A 194 -6.03 10.20 8.49
C PHE A 194 -6.46 11.30 9.46
N ARG A 195 -7.67 11.85 9.29
CA ARG A 195 -8.22 12.86 10.20
C ARG A 195 -8.48 12.29 11.59
N GLU A 196 -9.13 11.14 11.69
CA GLU A 196 -9.40 10.47 12.98
C GLU A 196 -8.10 10.19 13.77
N ALA A 197 -7.01 9.82 13.09
CA ALA A 197 -5.72 9.58 13.72
C ALA A 197 -5.07 10.84 14.31
N MET A 198 -5.52 12.04 13.92
CA MET A 198 -5.00 13.33 14.40
C MET A 198 -5.88 13.98 15.47
N LEU A 199 -7.12 13.50 15.64
CA LEU A 199 -8.03 14.05 16.64
C LEU A 199 -7.58 13.61 18.04
N PRO A 200 -7.57 14.53 19.04
CA PRO A 200 -7.41 14.12 20.42
C PRO A 200 -8.56 13.20 20.83
N ARG A 201 -8.38 12.48 21.95
CA ARG A 201 -9.49 11.69 22.52
C ARG A 201 -10.69 12.61 22.72
N PRO A 202 -11.91 12.15 22.40
CA PRO A 202 -13.12 12.93 22.65
C PRO A 202 -13.14 13.36 24.12
N ASP A 203 -12.92 14.66 24.36
CA ASP A 203 -13.09 15.27 25.66
C ASP A 203 -14.45 15.98 25.61
N PRO A 204 -15.46 15.52 26.37
CA PRO A 204 -16.73 16.24 26.48
C PRO A 204 -16.54 17.66 27.08
N GLY A 205 -15.33 18.00 27.50
CA GLY A 205 -14.97 19.27 28.08
C GLY A 205 -15.51 19.39 29.51
N PRO A 206 -15.18 20.49 30.19
CA PRO A 206 -15.79 20.79 31.48
C PRO A 206 -17.31 20.94 31.30
N ASN A 207 -18.10 20.41 32.24
CA ASN A 207 -19.55 20.61 32.23
C ASN A 207 -19.86 22.09 32.50
N TYR A 208 -19.90 22.89 31.44
CA TYR A 208 -20.11 24.34 31.50
C TYR A 208 -21.38 24.70 32.25
N ALA A 209 -22.47 23.93 32.10
CA ALA A 209 -23.71 24.17 32.82
C ALA A 209 -23.51 24.07 34.34
N LYS A 210 -22.72 23.09 34.80
CA LYS A 210 -22.37 22.94 36.22
C LYS A 210 -21.48 24.10 36.70
N ILE A 211 -20.42 24.43 35.94
CA ILE A 211 -19.47 25.50 36.31
C ILE A 211 -20.19 26.86 36.35
N LEU A 212 -21.05 27.14 35.37
CA LEU A 212 -21.81 28.39 35.31
C LEU A 212 -22.86 28.47 36.43
N GLY A 213 -23.47 27.33 36.79
CA GLY A 213 -24.35 27.22 37.96
C GLY A 213 -23.62 27.55 39.26
N GLU A 214 -22.45 26.96 39.49
CA GLU A 214 -21.61 27.22 40.66
C GLU A 214 -21.14 28.68 40.72
N TYR A 215 -20.70 29.26 39.58
CA TYR A 215 -20.33 30.67 39.48
C TYR A 215 -21.50 31.58 39.87
N THR A 216 -22.70 31.32 39.35
CA THR A 216 -23.89 32.14 39.61
C THR A 216 -24.29 32.07 41.09
N LEU A 217 -24.22 30.89 41.71
CA LEU A 217 -24.49 30.71 43.14
C LEU A 217 -23.48 31.47 44.01
N GLN A 218 -22.18 31.34 43.76
CA GLN A 218 -21.15 32.05 44.52
C GLN A 218 -21.27 33.56 44.39
N LYS A 219 -21.61 34.06 43.19
CA LYS A 219 -21.88 35.49 42.97
C LYS A 219 -23.11 35.97 43.75
N SER A 220 -24.18 35.18 43.80
CA SER A 220 -25.39 35.51 44.58
C SER A 220 -25.15 35.53 46.09
N GLN A 221 -24.19 34.73 46.57
CA GLN A 221 -23.77 34.70 47.97
C GLN A 221 -22.79 35.84 48.34
N GLY A 222 -22.44 36.71 47.40
CA GLY A 222 -21.57 37.87 47.64
C GLY A 222 -20.08 37.61 47.52
N PHE A 223 -19.67 36.43 47.04
CA PHE A 223 -18.25 36.15 46.77
C PHE A 223 -17.78 36.87 45.49
N ASN A 224 -16.54 37.38 45.53
CA ASN A 224 -15.90 37.98 44.34
C ASN A 224 -15.23 36.87 43.51
N VAL A 225 -15.90 36.40 42.46
CA VAL A 225 -15.43 35.30 41.61
C VAL A 225 -15.07 35.84 40.21
N SER A 226 -13.86 35.53 39.76
CA SER A 226 -13.36 35.85 38.41
C SER A 226 -13.04 34.56 37.67
N PHE A 227 -13.25 34.55 36.36
CA PHE A 227 -12.74 33.48 35.51
C PHE A 227 -11.25 33.72 35.28
N GLU A 228 -10.41 32.85 35.81
CA GLU A 228 -9.05 32.72 35.31
C GLU A 228 -9.04 31.74 34.14
N PRO A 229 -8.50 32.12 32.97
CA PRO A 229 -8.29 31.17 31.90
C PRO A 229 -7.36 30.07 32.43
N VAL A 230 -7.87 28.84 32.51
CA VAL A 230 -7.03 27.68 32.74
C VAL A 230 -6.02 27.66 31.60
N ALA A 231 -4.75 27.83 31.92
CA ALA A 231 -3.69 27.61 30.95
C ALA A 231 -3.90 26.21 30.39
N GLU A 232 -4.16 26.09 29.09
CA GLU A 232 -4.04 24.80 28.41
C GLU A 232 -2.71 24.19 28.86
N PRO A 233 -2.63 22.88 29.15
CA PRO A 233 -1.39 22.25 29.51
C PRO A 233 -0.45 22.43 28.32
N SER A 234 0.32 23.52 28.37
CA SER A 234 1.40 23.79 27.46
C SER A 234 2.33 22.63 27.70
N THR A 235 2.32 21.67 26.79
CA THR A 235 3.50 20.85 26.62
C THR A 235 4.57 21.88 26.31
N LYS A 236 5.38 22.24 27.32
CA LYS A 236 6.56 23.08 27.14
C LYS A 236 7.46 22.30 26.19
N VAL A 237 7.24 22.47 24.91
CA VAL A 237 8.22 22.13 23.88
C VAL A 237 9.05 23.39 23.77
N ASN A 238 10.36 23.22 23.96
CA ASN A 238 11.33 24.29 23.79
C ASN A 238 11.06 25.00 22.46
N CYS A 239 11.22 26.33 22.42
CA CYS A 239 11.24 27.03 21.15
C CYS A 239 12.21 26.28 20.22
N LEU A 240 11.76 25.94 19.00
CA LEU A 240 12.58 25.21 18.03
C LEU A 240 13.86 26.01 17.80
N ASP A 241 14.99 25.44 18.23
CA ASP A 241 16.28 26.11 18.14
C ASP A 241 16.72 26.13 16.68
N PRO A 242 17.02 27.31 16.09
CA PRO A 242 17.58 27.42 14.75
C PRO A 242 18.92 26.70 14.60
N ASP A 243 19.60 26.30 15.67
CA ASP A 243 20.84 25.52 15.60
C ASP A 243 20.62 24.00 15.69
N GLU A 244 19.37 23.56 15.88
CA GLU A 244 19.02 22.14 15.96
C GLU A 244 19.05 21.45 14.59
N GLU A 245 19.19 20.12 14.62
CA GLU A 245 19.30 19.28 13.43
C GLU A 245 18.06 19.43 12.54
N ILE A 246 18.28 19.73 11.26
CA ILE A 246 17.22 20.06 10.28
C ILE A 246 16.13 18.98 10.22
N LEU A 247 16.51 17.70 10.37
CA LEU A 247 15.56 16.60 10.36
C LEU A 247 14.61 16.61 11.56
N GLN A 248 15.11 16.98 12.74
CA GLN A 248 14.30 17.04 13.97
C GLN A 248 13.33 18.21 13.89
N VAL A 249 13.82 19.39 13.48
CA VAL A 249 13.00 20.57 13.24
C VAL A 249 11.94 20.30 12.16
N GLY A 250 12.34 19.71 11.04
CA GLY A 250 11.44 19.34 9.95
C GLY A 250 10.39 18.32 10.38
N TYR A 251 10.74 17.35 11.22
CA TYR A 251 9.77 16.40 11.78
C TYR A 251 8.79 17.08 12.75
N ALA A 252 9.28 17.97 13.61
CA ALA A 252 8.43 18.72 14.55
C ALA A 252 7.43 19.61 13.81
N LEU A 253 7.87 20.37 12.81
CA LEU A 253 6.99 21.20 11.98
C LEU A 253 6.05 20.35 11.13
N PHE A 254 6.52 19.22 10.59
CA PHE A 254 5.69 18.25 9.87
C PHE A 254 4.51 17.77 10.72
N MET A 255 4.70 17.53 12.03
CA MET A 255 3.62 17.11 12.93
C MET A 255 2.48 18.13 13.04
N THR A 256 2.80 19.41 12.85
CA THR A 256 1.84 20.52 12.77
C THR A 256 1.27 20.65 11.36
N PHE A 257 2.14 20.72 10.35
CA PHE A 257 1.78 20.87 8.94
C PHE A 257 0.82 19.78 8.45
N LYS A 258 1.05 18.52 8.84
CA LYS A 258 0.22 17.39 8.39
C LYS A 258 -1.25 17.49 8.83
N ARG A 259 -1.55 18.26 9.90
CA ARG A 259 -2.93 18.51 10.36
C ARG A 259 -3.75 19.30 9.33
N LEU A 260 -3.10 20.14 8.52
CA LEU A 260 -3.77 20.91 7.48
C LEU A 260 -4.39 20.02 6.39
N PHE A 261 -3.76 18.89 6.06
CA PHE A 261 -4.30 17.92 5.10
C PHE A 261 -5.46 17.08 5.67
N ALA A 262 -5.66 17.13 6.99
CA ALA A 262 -6.79 16.51 7.66
C ALA A 262 -7.97 17.50 7.84
N ASP A 263 -7.92 18.67 7.19
CA ASP A 263 -8.86 19.79 7.38
C ASP A 263 -9.00 20.21 8.85
N LEU A 264 -7.92 20.09 9.65
CA LEU A 264 -7.89 20.54 11.04
C LEU A 264 -7.37 21.98 11.15
N ILE A 265 -7.93 22.72 12.10
CA ILE A 265 -7.52 24.09 12.39
C ILE A 265 -6.28 24.05 13.31
N LEU A 266 -5.21 24.73 12.91
CA LEU A 266 -4.02 24.88 13.74
C LEU A 266 -4.30 25.78 14.95
N THR A 267 -3.73 25.44 16.10
CA THR A 267 -3.84 26.26 17.30
C THR A 267 -3.10 27.60 17.13
N PHE A 268 -3.37 28.56 18.01
CA PHE A 268 -2.63 29.82 18.01
C PHE A 268 -1.13 29.59 18.27
N GLN A 269 -0.82 28.66 19.17
CA GLN A 269 0.56 28.30 19.53
C GLN A 269 1.31 27.66 18.34
N ASP A 270 0.70 26.69 17.67
CA ASP A 270 1.24 26.04 16.47
C ASP A 270 1.68 27.08 15.40
N ARG A 271 0.83 28.09 15.16
CA ARG A 271 1.10 29.15 14.18
C ARG A 271 2.22 30.07 14.63
N LYS A 272 2.22 30.47 15.91
CA LYS A 272 3.23 31.35 16.48
C LYS A 272 4.62 30.70 16.44
N ASP A 273 4.69 29.42 16.79
CA ASP A 273 5.94 28.65 16.78
C ASP A 273 6.50 28.51 15.37
N SER A 274 5.66 28.08 14.42
CA SER A 274 6.05 28.01 13.00
C SER A 274 6.53 29.37 12.46
N GLN A 275 5.78 30.45 12.72
CA GLN A 275 6.17 31.80 12.27
C GLN A 275 7.49 32.27 12.89
N SER A 276 7.69 32.04 14.19
CA SER A 276 8.92 32.44 14.87
C SER A 276 10.15 31.70 14.32
N PHE A 277 10.01 30.42 14.00
CA PHE A 277 11.07 29.65 13.35
C PHE A 277 11.44 30.23 11.98
N PHE A 278 10.45 30.44 11.11
CA PHE A 278 10.69 30.95 9.76
C PHE A 278 11.15 32.40 9.71
N HIS A 279 10.80 33.22 10.72
CA HIS A 279 11.29 34.60 10.83
C HIS A 279 12.76 34.67 11.26
N ASN A 280 13.23 33.70 12.05
CA ASN A 280 14.58 33.69 12.61
C ASN A 280 15.57 32.80 11.84
N THR A 281 15.11 32.11 10.80
CA THR A 281 15.89 31.18 9.98
C THR A 281 16.29 31.80 8.64
N THR A 282 17.40 31.33 8.04
CA THR A 282 17.79 31.74 6.69
C THR A 282 16.90 31.09 5.63
N TRP A 283 16.76 31.72 4.46
CA TRP A 283 15.91 31.20 3.39
C TRP A 283 16.37 29.80 2.92
N GLU A 284 17.68 29.53 2.89
CA GLU A 284 18.22 28.22 2.53
C GLU A 284 17.72 27.14 3.48
N LYS A 285 17.85 27.36 4.79
CA LYS A 285 17.40 26.40 5.81
C LYS A 285 15.88 26.27 5.80
N ALA A 286 15.14 27.35 5.56
CA ALA A 286 13.68 27.30 5.41
C ALA A 286 13.25 26.39 4.24
N PHE A 287 13.89 26.50 3.07
CA PHE A 287 13.57 25.63 1.93
C PHE A 287 13.88 24.16 2.20
N VAL A 288 15.01 23.85 2.85
CA VAL A 288 15.36 22.46 3.21
C VAL A 288 14.34 21.88 4.21
N VAL A 289 13.92 22.67 5.21
CA VAL A 289 12.89 22.24 6.16
C VAL A 289 11.56 21.95 5.45
N ILE A 290 11.11 22.84 4.56
CA ILE A 290 9.89 22.65 3.77
C ILE A 290 10.01 21.41 2.87
N GLU A 291 11.17 21.19 2.25
CA GLU A 291 11.43 19.99 1.46
C GLU A 291 11.28 18.71 2.30
N VAL A 292 11.80 18.71 3.53
CA VAL A 292 11.65 17.59 4.48
C VAL A 292 10.18 17.39 4.86
N GLU A 293 9.43 18.45 5.18
CA GLU A 293 8.00 18.37 5.52
C GLU A 293 7.16 17.79 4.37
N LEU A 294 7.36 18.31 3.16
CA LEU A 294 6.70 17.82 1.95
C LEU A 294 7.14 16.39 1.64
N GLY A 295 8.40 16.05 1.90
CA GLY A 295 8.95 14.70 1.75
C GLY A 295 8.27 13.69 2.66
N PHE A 296 8.08 14.01 3.94
CA PHE A 296 7.33 13.17 4.88
C PHE A 296 5.87 13.06 4.49
N MET A 297 5.26 14.17 4.06
CA MET A 297 3.86 14.14 3.66
C MET A 297 3.62 13.31 2.40
N TYR A 298 4.55 13.39 1.45
CA TYR A 298 4.55 12.52 0.28
C TYR A 298 4.62 11.04 0.70
N ASP A 299 5.49 10.70 1.64
CA ASP A 299 5.66 9.33 2.11
C ASP A 299 4.41 8.80 2.82
N VAL A 300 3.70 9.65 3.57
CA VAL A 300 2.41 9.31 4.21
C VAL A 300 1.32 9.05 3.18
N LEU A 301 1.22 9.86 2.12
CA LEU A 301 0.07 9.83 1.20
C LEU A 301 0.25 8.87 0.02
N TYR A 302 1.48 8.64 -0.43
CA TYR A 302 1.76 7.94 -1.70
C TYR A 302 2.63 6.69 -1.57
N THR A 303 3.15 6.36 -0.39
CA THR A 303 4.07 5.22 -0.19
C THR A 303 3.64 4.32 0.95
N LYS A 304 4.33 3.19 1.14
CA LYS A 304 4.11 2.30 2.32
C LYS A 304 4.86 2.75 3.57
N ALA A 305 5.54 3.89 3.55
CA ALA A 305 6.43 4.29 4.65
C ALA A 305 5.73 4.35 6.00
N SER A 306 4.53 4.97 6.05
CA SER A 306 3.74 5.12 7.29
C SER A 306 3.41 3.78 7.97
N VAL A 307 3.14 2.74 7.19
CA VAL A 307 2.87 1.39 7.69
C VAL A 307 4.17 0.64 7.98
N THR A 308 5.19 0.80 7.14
CA THR A 308 6.46 0.08 7.24
C THR A 308 7.26 0.45 8.49
N TYR A 309 7.25 1.74 8.87
CA TYR A 309 8.01 2.25 10.02
C TYR A 309 7.26 2.12 11.37
N CYS A 310 6.12 1.41 11.39
CA CYS A 310 5.45 1.03 12.63
C CYS A 310 6.05 -0.29 13.18
N ARG A 311 5.97 -0.50 14.50
CA ARG A 311 6.43 -1.75 15.15
C ARG A 311 5.83 -3.01 14.51
N TRP A 312 4.53 -2.98 14.21
CA TRP A 312 3.85 -4.06 13.51
C TRP A 312 4.31 -4.20 12.06
N GLY A 313 4.57 -3.10 11.37
CA GLY A 313 5.11 -3.10 10.01
C GLY A 313 6.50 -3.75 9.94
N HIS A 314 7.40 -3.40 10.87
CA HIS A 314 8.71 -4.05 10.98
C HIS A 314 8.60 -5.56 11.21
N LEU A 315 7.69 -5.99 12.10
CA LEU A 315 7.45 -7.42 12.35
C LEU A 315 6.93 -8.13 11.09
N LEU A 316 5.90 -7.59 10.45
CA LEU A 316 5.31 -8.16 9.22
C LEU A 316 6.34 -8.25 8.09
N ARG A 317 7.17 -7.22 7.94
CA ARG A 317 8.25 -7.19 6.94
C ARG A 317 9.34 -8.21 7.23
N ALA A 318 9.74 -8.38 8.50
CA ALA A 318 10.70 -9.40 8.90
C ALA A 318 10.17 -10.81 8.61
N VAL A 319 8.89 -11.07 8.91
CA VAL A 319 8.23 -12.35 8.59
C VAL A 319 8.19 -12.58 7.07
N SER A 320 7.74 -11.60 6.30
CA SER A 320 7.68 -11.68 4.83
C SER A 320 9.05 -11.90 4.19
N LEU A 321 10.09 -11.18 4.64
CA LEU A 321 11.48 -11.37 4.19
C LEU A 321 11.99 -12.77 4.55
N SER A 322 11.77 -13.22 5.78
CA SER A 322 12.19 -14.54 6.23
C SER A 322 11.57 -15.65 5.38
N PHE A 323 10.27 -15.57 5.09
CA PHE A 323 9.61 -16.52 4.20
C PHE A 323 10.12 -16.47 2.77
N THR A 324 10.39 -15.28 2.22
CA THR A 324 10.92 -15.14 0.86
C THR A 324 12.33 -15.71 0.74
N VAL A 325 13.21 -15.38 1.71
CA VAL A 325 14.59 -15.89 1.76
C VAL A 325 14.60 -17.39 1.98
N SER A 326 13.82 -17.90 2.94
CA SER A 326 13.70 -19.33 3.20
C SER A 326 13.22 -20.11 1.97
N THR A 327 12.19 -19.59 1.28
CA THR A 327 11.72 -20.15 0.00
C THR A 327 12.83 -20.16 -1.05
N SER A 328 13.53 -19.03 -1.23
CA SER A 328 14.61 -18.95 -2.21
C SER A 328 15.75 -19.93 -1.91
N VAL A 329 16.16 -20.05 -0.65
CA VAL A 329 17.22 -20.98 -0.24
C VAL A 329 16.78 -22.42 -0.44
N ALA A 330 15.59 -22.79 0.01
CA ALA A 330 15.07 -24.14 -0.17
C ALA A 330 14.87 -24.50 -1.66
N PHE A 331 14.46 -23.54 -2.51
CA PHE A 331 14.40 -23.74 -3.96
C PHE A 331 15.77 -24.05 -4.57
N LEU A 332 16.84 -23.43 -4.06
CA LEU A 332 18.21 -23.70 -4.50
C LEU A 332 18.73 -25.06 -4.02
N LEU A 333 18.24 -25.56 -2.88
CA LEU A 333 18.66 -26.82 -2.27
C LEU A 333 17.88 -28.05 -2.77
N ILE A 334 16.68 -27.87 -3.33
CA ILE A 334 15.89 -28.98 -3.90
C ILE A 334 16.68 -29.60 -5.07
N ASN A 335 16.82 -30.93 -5.05
CA ASN A 335 17.49 -31.66 -6.12
C ASN A 335 16.66 -31.56 -7.41
N LYS A 336 17.18 -30.83 -8.40
CA LYS A 336 16.47 -30.56 -9.66
C LYS A 336 16.46 -31.76 -10.61
N GLN A 337 17.14 -32.86 -10.30
CA GLN A 337 17.22 -34.03 -11.17
C GLN A 337 15.87 -34.74 -11.36
N GLU A 338 14.95 -34.70 -10.39
CA GLU A 338 13.56 -35.17 -10.58
C GLU A 338 12.74 -34.28 -11.52
N TYR A 339 13.23 -33.06 -11.80
CA TYR A 339 12.61 -32.08 -12.68
C TYR A 339 13.44 -31.84 -13.93
N ALA A 340 14.48 -32.64 -14.23
CA ALA A 340 15.46 -32.38 -15.29
C ALA A 340 15.13 -33.03 -16.63
N THR A 341 14.05 -33.82 -16.73
CA THR A 341 13.52 -34.31 -18.02
C THR A 341 12.79 -33.23 -18.82
N THR A 342 13.09 -31.95 -18.54
CA THR A 342 12.35 -30.75 -18.95
C THR A 342 13.19 -29.79 -19.82
N ASP A 343 13.58 -30.22 -21.00
CA ASP A 343 13.84 -29.31 -22.13
C ASP A 343 13.26 -29.93 -23.42
#